data_AF-A0A3Q8V1Y8-F1
#
_entry.id   AF-A0A3Q8V1Y8-F1
#
_cell.length_a   1.000
_cell.length_b   1.000
_cell.length_c   1.000
_cell.angle_alpha   90.00
_cell.angle_beta   90.00
_cell.angle_gamma   90.00
#
_symmetry.space_group_name_H-M   'P 1'
#
loop_
_entity.id
_entity.type
_entity.pdbx_description
1 polymer ?
#
loop_
_entity_poly.entity_id
_entity_poly.type
_entity_poly.pdbx_seq_one_letter_code
_entity_poly.pdbx_strand_id
1 'polypeptide(L)' 'MADFTTETVTRTIRRWRVPAVEPWGAAADEIGKAWAVAERAYREHHEIPDDRPLHGDALRFHVTDDEIVISFEHEGPRA' A
#
# COMPACT_ATOMS: atom_id res chain seq x y z
N MET A 1 22.16 -14.95 31.29
CA MET A 1 22.77 -13.79 30.61
C MET A 1 21.76 -13.30 29.60
N ALA A 2 21.63 -11.99 29.41
CA ALA A 2 20.75 -11.42 28.40
C ALA A 2 21.56 -11.17 27.12
N ASP A 3 21.06 -11.67 26.00
CA ASP A 3 21.61 -11.37 24.68
C ASP A 3 21.03 -10.04 24.21
N PHE A 4 21.88 -9.03 24.06
CA PHE A 4 21.50 -7.75 23.49
C PHE A 4 21.72 -7.79 21.97
N THR A 5 20.69 -7.44 21.19
CA THR A 5 20.78 -7.24 19.75
C THR A 5 20.20 -5.89 19.38
N THR A 6 20.77 -5.26 18.35
CA THR A 6 20.26 -4.03 17.76
C THR A 6 20.07 -4.28 16.27
N GLU A 7 18.95 -3.83 15.72
CA GLU A 7 18.66 -3.88 14.29
C GLU A 7 18.24 -2.49 13.82
N THR A 8 18.72 -2.08 12.65
CA THR A 8 18.30 -0.82 12.00
C THR A 8 17.54 -1.18 10.73
N VAL A 9 16.22 -0.98 10.76
CA VAL A 9 15.32 -1.29 9.64
C VAL A 9 15.02 -0.03 8.84
N THR A 10 15.04 -0.13 7.51
CA THR A 10 14.55 0.91 6.60
C THR A 10 13.20 0.49 6.04
N ARG A 11 12.15 1.30 6.25
CA ARG A 11 10.78 1.03 5.79
C ARG A 11 10.41 1.96 4.64
N THR A 12 9.92 1.37 3.56
CA THR A 12 9.34 2.12 2.44
C THR A 12 7.83 1.93 2.44
N ILE A 13 7.09 3.05 2.41
CA ILE A 13 5.62 3.05 2.38
C ILE A 13 5.18 3.75 1.09
N ARG A 14 4.48 3.01 0.22
CA ARG A 14 3.87 3.56 -0.99
C ARG A 14 2.41 3.86 -0.70
N ARG A 15 1.97 5.09 -1.01
CA ARG A 15 0.60 5.55 -0.76
C ARG A 15 0.01 6.20 -2.01
N TRP A 16 -1.23 5.84 -2.32
CA TRP A 16 -2.08 6.52 -3.28
C TRP A 16 -3.22 7.18 -2.53
N ARG A 17 -3.41 8.48 -2.76
CA ARG A 17 -4.41 9.30 -2.08
C ARG A 17 -5.51 9.64 -3.08
N VAL A 18 -6.74 9.28 -2.77
CA VAL A 18 -7.93 9.58 -3.56
C VAL A 18 -8.73 10.64 -2.81
N PRO A 19 -8.88 11.86 -3.36
CA PRO A 19 -9.66 12.91 -2.70
C PRO A 19 -11.11 12.47 -2.45
N ALA A 20 -11.60 12.70 -1.24
CA ALA A 20 -12.94 12.35 -0.80
C ALA A 20 -13.70 13.61 -0.36
N VAL A 21 -13.86 14.56 -1.28
CA VAL A 21 -14.39 15.90 -0.98
C VAL A 21 -15.85 15.83 -0.52
N GLU A 22 -16.14 16.49 0.59
CA GLU A 22 -17.51 16.61 1.10
C GLU A 22 -18.43 17.38 0.12
N PRO A 23 -19.73 17.02 0.07
CA PRO A 23 -20.41 15.98 0.85
C PRO A 23 -20.37 14.58 0.18
N TRP A 24 -19.74 14.44 -0.97
CA TRP A 24 -19.93 13.27 -1.86
C TRP A 24 -18.91 12.16 -1.63
N GLY A 25 -17.76 12.47 -1.03
CA GLY A 25 -16.68 11.52 -0.82
C GLY A 25 -15.95 11.17 -2.13
N ALA A 26 -15.21 10.07 -2.13
CA ALA A 26 -14.45 9.62 -3.29
C ALA A 26 -15.32 8.80 -4.25
N ALA A 27 -15.19 9.09 -5.55
CA ALA A 27 -15.91 8.33 -6.58
C ALA A 27 -15.37 6.90 -6.68
N ALA A 28 -16.29 5.92 -6.79
CA ALA A 28 -15.93 4.50 -6.92
C ALA A 28 -14.96 4.22 -8.10
N ASP A 29 -15.11 4.94 -9.21
CA ASP A 29 -14.22 4.82 -10.38
C ASP A 29 -12.79 5.29 -10.08
N GLU A 30 -12.63 6.40 -9.34
CA GLU A 30 -11.31 6.90 -8.93
C GLU A 30 -10.64 5.97 -7.91
N ILE A 31 -11.42 5.39 -7.00
CA ILE A 31 -10.96 4.34 -6.09
C ILE A 31 -10.48 3.12 -6.89
N GLY A 32 -11.25 2.68 -7.89
CA GLY A 32 -10.91 1.55 -8.75
C GLY A 32 -9.62 1.76 -9.54
N LYS A 33 -9.42 2.96 -10.10
CA LYS A 33 -8.17 3.33 -10.79
C LYS A 33 -6.97 3.29 -9.85
N ALA A 34 -7.10 3.90 -8.67
CA ALA A 34 -6.03 3.91 -7.67
C ALA A 34 -5.69 2.50 -7.20
N TRP A 35 -6.70 1.64 -7.03
CA TRP A 35 -6.53 0.24 -6.69
C TRP A 35 -5.74 -0.53 -7.76
N ALA A 36 -6.13 -0.40 -9.04
CA ALA A 36 -5.42 -1.08 -10.14
C ALA A 36 -3.94 -0.66 -10.24
N VAL A 37 -3.65 0.62 -10.03
CA VAL A 37 -2.25 1.11 -10.00
C VAL A 37 -1.49 0.55 -8.79
N ALA A 38 -2.12 0.49 -7.61
CA ALA A 38 -1.51 -0.06 -6.42
C ALA A 38 -1.23 -1.57 -6.56
N GLU A 39 -2.15 -2.34 -7.15
CA GLU A 39 -1.95 -3.77 -7.43
C GLU A 39 -0.76 -3.99 -8.35
N ARG A 40 -0.67 -3.21 -9.44
CA ARG A 40 0.44 -3.30 -10.37
C ARG A 40 1.77 -2.99 -9.70
N ALA A 41 1.83 -1.94 -8.89
CA ALA A 41 3.05 -1.59 -8.14
C ALA A 41 3.44 -2.67 -7.12
N TYR A 42 2.46 -3.32 -6.49
CA TYR A 42 2.70 -4.48 -5.60
C TYR A 42 3.27 -5.67 -6.39
N ARG A 43 2.64 -6.01 -7.52
CA ARG A 43 3.10 -7.08 -8.42
C ARG A 43 4.53 -6.85 -8.88
N GLU A 44 4.82 -5.64 -9.38
CA GLU A 44 6.17 -5.25 -9.82
C GLU A 44 7.20 -5.38 -8.70
N HIS A 45 6.85 -5.00 -7.47
CA HIS A 45 7.78 -5.07 -6.34
C HIS A 45 8.07 -6.49 -5.87
N HIS A 46 7.07 -7.38 -5.91
CA HIS A 46 7.18 -8.77 -5.47
C HIS A 46 7.42 -9.75 -6.62
N GLU A 47 7.65 -9.25 -7.83
CA GLU A 47 7.87 -10.04 -9.05
C GLU A 47 6.74 -11.06 -9.30
N ILE A 48 5.50 -10.66 -9.02
CA ILE A 48 4.32 -11.52 -9.16
C ILE A 48 3.75 -11.39 -10.59
N PRO A 49 3.57 -12.51 -11.32
CA PRO A 49 2.92 -12.49 -12.64
C PRO A 49 1.47 -11.98 -12.61
N ASP A 50 1.03 -11.33 -13.70
CA ASP A 50 -0.31 -10.74 -13.81
C ASP A 50 -1.45 -11.75 -13.74
N ASP A 51 -1.21 -13.01 -14.10
CA ASP A 51 -2.19 -14.10 -14.06
C ASP A 51 -2.36 -14.70 -12.66
N ARG A 52 -1.50 -14.32 -11.70
CA ARG A 52 -1.61 -14.77 -10.32
C ARG A 52 -2.54 -13.87 -9.51
N PRO A 53 -3.44 -14.46 -8.71
CA PRO A 53 -4.22 -13.69 -7.76
C PRO A 53 -3.30 -13.11 -6.67
N LEU A 54 -3.54 -11.86 -6.31
CA LEU A 54 -2.94 -11.24 -5.13
C LEU A 54 -3.64 -11.73 -3.87
N HIS A 55 -2.91 -11.76 -2.75
CA HIS A 55 -3.51 -12.07 -1.46
C HIS A 55 -4.44 -10.93 -1.02
N GLY A 56 -5.55 -11.25 -0.36
CA GLY A 56 -6.61 -10.29 -0.05
C GLY A 56 -6.22 -9.14 0.89
N ASP A 57 -5.09 -9.25 1.59
CA ASP A 57 -4.56 -8.23 2.50
C ASP A 57 -3.29 -7.52 1.97
N ALA A 58 -2.91 -7.78 0.70
CA ALA A 58 -1.72 -7.21 0.07
C ALA A 58 -1.74 -5.67 0.03
N LEU A 59 -2.94 -5.10 -0.08
CA LEU A 59 -3.21 -3.67 -0.08
C LEU A 59 -4.23 -3.34 1.01
N ARG A 60 -4.07 -2.18 1.64
CA ARG A 60 -5.01 -1.71 2.68
C ARG A 60 -5.59 -0.35 2.33
N PHE A 61 -6.88 -0.20 2.62
CA PHE A 61 -7.61 1.07 2.60
C PHE A 61 -7.62 1.71 3.97
N HIS A 62 -7.31 3.00 4.01
CA HIS A 62 -7.45 3.85 5.18
C HIS A 62 -8.26 5.08 4.79
N VAL A 63 -9.31 5.36 5.56
CA VAL A 63 -10.06 6.62 5.41
C VAL A 63 -9.38 7.67 6.30
N THR A 64 -9.10 8.83 5.74
CA THR A 64 -8.72 10.04 6.45
C THR A 64 -9.82 11.09 6.28
N ASP A 65 -9.74 12.20 7.02
CA ASP A 65 -10.82 13.19 7.10
C ASP A 65 -11.31 13.69 5.72
N ASP A 66 -10.41 13.77 4.73
CA ASP A 66 -10.68 14.27 3.37
C ASP A 66 -10.18 13.35 2.24
N GLU A 67 -9.70 12.15 2.54
CA GLU A 67 -9.11 11.24 1.54
C GLU A 67 -9.39 9.76 1.83
N ILE A 68 -9.33 8.95 0.76
CA ILE A 68 -9.12 7.51 0.86
C ILE A 68 -7.68 7.20 0.45
N VAL A 69 -6.96 6.55 1.35
CA VAL A 69 -5.55 6.19 1.16
C VAL A 69 -5.43 4.69 0.92
N ILE A 70 -4.83 4.30 -0.20
CA ILE A 70 -4.40 2.92 -0.47
C ILE A 70 -2.91 2.85 -0.18
N SER A 71 -2.46 1.83 0.57
CA SER A 71 -1.04 1.69 0.87
C SER A 71 -0.54 0.26 0.91
N PHE A 72 0.75 0.12 0.61
CA PHE A 72 1.55 -1.09 0.81
C PHE A 72 2.94 -0.70 1.36
N GLU A 73 3.51 -1.59 2.17
CA GLU A 73 4.72 -1.35 2.95
C GLU A 73 5.68 -2.53 2.88
N HIS A 74 6.97 -2.23 2.86
CA HIS A 74 8.02 -3.25 2.88
C HIS A 74 9.24 -2.80 3.69
N GLU A 75 9.86 -3.76 4.36
CA GLU A 75 11.08 -3.63 5.15
C GLU A 75 12.25 -4.29 4.41
N GLY A 76 13.31 -3.52 4.14
CA GLY A 76 14.51 -4.02 3.46
C GLY A 76 15.71 -4.11 4.40
N PRO A 77 16.56 -5.15 4.30
CA PRO A 77 17.87 -5.14 4.93
C PRO A 77 18.79 -4.13 4.22
N ARG A 78 19.64 -3.44 5.00
CA ARG A 78 20.54 -2.41 4.47
C ARG A 78 21.72 -3.06 3.71
N ALA A 79 22.12 -2.43 2.60
CA ALA A 79 23.36 -2.70 1.87
C ALA A 79 24.63 -2.30 2.65
#